data_AF-A0A0F2LBD5-F1
#
_entry.id   AF-A0A0F2LBD5-F1
#
_cell.length_a   1.000
_cell.length_b   1.000
_cell.length_c   1.000
_cell.angle_alpha   90.00
_cell.angle_beta   90.00
_cell.angle_gamma   90.00
#
_symmetry.space_group_name_H-M   'P 1'
#
loop_
_entity.id
_entity.type
_entity.pdbx_description
1 polymer ?
#
loop_
_entity_poly.entity_id
_entity_poly.type
_entity_poly.pdbx_seq_one_letter_code
_entity_poly.pdbx_strand_id
1 'polypeptide(L)'
;MSDVPASEPIMSYLESMMERLEQWVKEQQRIVNDLEAHGKVMETADRLTLLYSAQAMLGYIGRVLKDFESWLNNPLVTAVMPLDMLKRLESMLREVAVKFIQVDIDHTSEYRDLLAKYAKEGKVPEVMTLYIMQRGQQGGGEGGGRRRGGETPRFF
;
A
#
# COMPACT_ATOMS: atom_id res chain seq x y z
N MET A 1 -12.93 -31.15 -15.11
CA MET A 1 -14.34 -31.22 -14.66
C MET A 1 -15.19 -31.36 -15.91
N SER A 2 -16.22 -32.20 -15.88
CA SER A 2 -17.20 -32.30 -16.98
C SER A 2 -18.24 -31.19 -16.79
N ASP A 3 -18.49 -30.41 -17.84
CA ASP A 3 -19.49 -29.34 -17.79
C ASP A 3 -20.90 -29.93 -17.66
N VAL A 4 -21.71 -29.32 -16.79
CA VAL A 4 -23.11 -29.68 -16.56
C VAL A 4 -23.98 -28.52 -17.02
N PRO A 5 -25.12 -28.74 -17.70
CA PRO A 5 -26.03 -27.66 -18.06
C PRO A 5 -26.45 -26.84 -16.84
N ALA A 6 -26.36 -25.51 -16.94
CA ALA A 6 -26.77 -24.61 -15.86
C ALA A 6 -28.29 -24.60 -15.72
N SER A 7 -28.78 -24.78 -14.50
CA SER A 7 -30.20 -24.59 -14.17
C SER A 7 -30.56 -23.10 -14.10
N GLU A 8 -31.85 -22.77 -14.20
CA GLU A 8 -32.34 -21.40 -14.09
C GLU A 8 -31.86 -20.66 -12.81
N PRO A 9 -31.84 -21.30 -11.61
CA PRO A 9 -31.24 -20.68 -10.43
C PRO A 9 -29.74 -20.38 -10.56
N ILE A 10 -28.97 -21.25 -11.24
CA ILE A 10 -27.55 -21.00 -11.49
C ILE A 10 -27.38 -19.81 -12.44
N MET A 11 -28.19 -19.74 -13.50
CA MET A 11 -28.16 -18.62 -14.44
C MET A 11 -28.46 -17.29 -13.75
N SER A 12 -29.51 -17.24 -12.92
CA SER A 12 -29.84 -16.04 -12.14
C SER A 12 -28.72 -15.63 -11.17
N TYR A 13 -28.07 -16.61 -10.52
CA TYR A 13 -26.90 -16.34 -9.68
C TYR A 13 -25.73 -15.74 -10.47
N LEU A 14 -25.44 -16.28 -11.67
CA LEU A 14 -24.37 -15.79 -12.54
C LEU A 14 -24.66 -14.36 -13.01
N GLU A 15 -25.89 -14.06 -13.44
CA GLU A 15 -26.30 -12.70 -13.83
C GLU A 15 -26.10 -11.70 -12.70
N SER A 16 -26.57 -12.05 -11.51
CA SER A 16 -26.39 -11.21 -10.31
C SER A 16 -24.91 -11.03 -9.94
N MET A 17 -24.08 -12.06 -10.13
CA MET A 17 -22.63 -11.96 -9.89
C MET A 17 -21.96 -11.06 -10.93
N MET A 18 -22.31 -11.18 -12.21
CA MET A 18 -21.78 -10.33 -13.27
C MET A 18 -22.11 -8.86 -13.02
N GLU A 19 -23.35 -8.55 -12.64
CA GLU A 19 -23.74 -7.17 -12.32
C GLU A 19 -22.92 -6.60 -11.15
N ARG A 20 -22.73 -7.37 -10.07
CA ARG A 20 -21.87 -6.93 -8.94
C ARG A 20 -20.43 -6.69 -9.37
N LEU A 21 -19.88 -7.55 -10.23
CA LEU A 21 -18.51 -7.39 -10.74
C LEU A 21 -18.39 -6.15 -11.64
N GLU A 22 -19.37 -5.88 -12.49
CA GLU A 22 -19.39 -4.66 -13.31
C GLU A 22 -19.43 -3.39 -12.46
N GLN A 23 -20.26 -3.37 -11.41
CA GLN A 23 -20.31 -2.23 -10.48
C GLN A 23 -18.99 -2.06 -9.73
N TRP A 24 -18.37 -3.17 -9.31
CA TRP A 24 -17.07 -3.11 -8.68
C TRP A 24 -16.00 -2.52 -9.61
N VAL A 25 -15.94 -2.97 -10.88
CA VAL A 25 -15.01 -2.41 -11.88
C VAL A 25 -15.25 -0.92 -12.09
N LYS A 26 -16.50 -0.48 -12.20
CA LYS A 26 -16.85 0.95 -12.33
C LYS A 26 -16.34 1.77 -11.15
N GLU A 27 -16.48 1.26 -9.94
CA GLU A 27 -16.00 1.94 -8.74
C GLU A 27 -14.48 2.02 -8.70
N GLN A 28 -13.76 0.95 -9.06
CA GLN A 28 -12.29 0.99 -9.15
C GLN A 28 -11.83 2.00 -10.21
N GLN A 29 -12.50 2.07 -11.37
CA GLN A 29 -12.18 3.06 -12.40
C GLN A 29 -12.42 4.50 -11.93
N ARG A 30 -13.48 4.73 -11.15
CA ARG A 30 -13.74 6.04 -10.54
C ARG A 30 -12.60 6.46 -9.62
N ILE A 31 -12.16 5.55 -8.74
CA ILE A 31 -11.02 5.79 -7.85
C ILE A 31 -9.76 6.13 -8.66
N VAL A 32 -9.46 5.39 -9.72
CA VAL A 32 -8.31 5.69 -10.60
C VAL A 32 -8.39 7.10 -11.15
N ASN A 33 -9.53 7.49 -11.72
CA ASN A 33 -9.72 8.82 -12.30
C ASN A 33 -9.55 9.94 -11.25
N ASP A 34 -10.08 9.72 -10.04
CA ASP A 34 -9.98 10.68 -8.93
C ASP A 34 -8.52 10.84 -8.48
N LEU A 35 -7.76 9.74 -8.42
CA LEU A 35 -6.33 9.77 -8.06
C LEU A 35 -5.48 10.45 -9.13
N GLU A 36 -5.76 10.23 -10.41
CA GLU A 36 -5.08 10.90 -11.52
C GLU A 36 -5.36 12.41 -11.53
N ALA A 37 -6.61 12.82 -11.29
CA ALA A 37 -6.98 14.23 -11.18
C ALA A 37 -6.30 14.89 -9.96
N HIS A 38 -6.25 14.19 -8.82
CA HIS A 38 -5.56 14.64 -7.63
C HIS A 38 -4.06 14.85 -7.87
N GLY A 39 -3.41 13.98 -8.66
CA GLY A 39 -2.00 14.11 -9.01
C GLY A 39 -1.64 15.48 -9.60
N LYS A 40 -2.50 16.04 -10.46
CA LYS A 40 -2.30 17.37 -11.06
C LYS A 40 -2.32 18.50 -10.04
N VAL A 41 -3.17 18.39 -9.00
CA VAL A 41 -3.26 19.38 -7.93
C VAL A 41 -2.00 19.35 -7.05
N MET A 42 -1.38 18.19 -6.91
CA MET A 42 -0.19 18.00 -6.06
C MET A 42 1.09 18.61 -6.65
N GLU A 43 1.13 18.94 -7.93
CA GLU A 43 2.28 19.58 -8.58
C GLU A 43 2.64 20.94 -7.94
N THR A 44 1.65 21.65 -7.39
CA THR A 44 1.82 22.96 -6.74
C THR A 44 1.60 22.91 -5.23
N ALA A 45 1.51 21.72 -4.64
CA ALA A 45 1.18 21.57 -3.22
C ALA A 45 2.36 21.90 -2.30
N ASP A 46 2.07 22.40 -1.10
CA ASP A 46 3.06 22.62 -0.07
C ASP A 46 3.53 21.30 0.57
N ARG A 47 4.62 21.37 1.34
CA ARG A 47 5.26 20.21 1.98
C ARG A 47 4.30 19.38 2.85
N LEU A 48 3.43 20.02 3.64
CA LEU A 48 2.53 19.30 4.53
C LEU A 48 1.44 18.58 3.74
N THR A 49 0.90 19.26 2.72
CA THR A 49 -0.09 18.68 1.80
C THR A 49 0.47 17.48 1.05
N LEU A 50 1.71 17.55 0.55
CA LEU A 50 2.39 16.43 -0.10
C LEU A 50 2.56 15.22 0.85
N LEU A 51 2.95 15.47 2.10
CA LEU A 51 3.09 14.41 3.10
C LEU A 51 1.76 13.70 3.38
N TYR A 52 0.69 14.46 3.61
CA TYR A 52 -0.64 13.88 3.85
C TYR A 52 -1.19 13.18 2.61
N SER A 53 -0.93 13.71 1.42
CA SER A 53 -1.27 13.05 0.16
C SER A 53 -0.60 11.68 0.06
N ALA A 54 0.72 11.59 0.31
CA ALA A 54 1.44 10.32 0.29
C ALA A 54 0.88 9.30 1.30
N GLN A 55 0.56 9.74 2.52
CA GLN A 55 -0.09 8.90 3.53
C GLN A 55 -1.48 8.41 3.08
N ALA A 56 -2.27 9.28 2.44
CA ALA A 56 -3.56 8.92 1.90
C ALA A 56 -3.44 7.87 0.78
N MET A 57 -2.43 7.98 -0.10
CA MET A 57 -2.17 6.97 -1.15
C MET A 57 -1.92 5.58 -0.56
N LEU A 58 -1.13 5.48 0.51
CA LEU A 58 -0.93 4.21 1.23
C LEU A 58 -2.26 3.66 1.77
N GLY A 59 -3.14 4.54 2.27
CA GLY A 59 -4.48 4.18 2.70
C GLY A 59 -5.37 3.66 1.57
N TYR A 60 -5.34 4.28 0.38
CA TYR A 60 -6.07 3.80 -0.80
C TYR A 60 -5.56 2.42 -1.25
N ILE A 61 -4.24 2.27 -1.40
CA ILE A 61 -3.61 1.00 -1.77
C ILE A 61 -4.00 -0.09 -0.77
N GLY A 62 -3.88 0.19 0.54
CA GLY A 62 -4.22 -0.77 1.58
C GLY A 62 -5.68 -1.21 1.58
N ARG A 63 -6.63 -0.33 1.23
CA ARG A 63 -8.04 -0.70 1.07
C ARG A 63 -8.25 -1.64 -0.12
N VAL A 64 -7.73 -1.26 -1.30
CA VAL A 64 -7.86 -2.07 -2.53
C VAL A 64 -7.24 -3.45 -2.35
N LEU A 65 -6.07 -3.55 -1.71
CA LEU A 65 -5.42 -4.82 -1.43
C LEU A 65 -6.30 -5.74 -0.57
N LYS A 66 -6.92 -5.21 0.49
CA LYS A 66 -7.81 -5.99 1.38
C LYS A 66 -9.05 -6.50 0.64
N ASP A 67 -9.69 -5.63 -0.14
CA ASP A 67 -10.88 -6.01 -0.90
C ASP A 67 -10.53 -7.07 -1.96
N PHE A 68 -9.39 -6.91 -2.62
CA PHE A 68 -8.94 -7.87 -3.63
C PHE A 68 -8.50 -9.20 -3.03
N GLU A 69 -7.82 -9.19 -1.88
CA GLU A 69 -7.50 -10.40 -1.12
C GLU A 69 -8.78 -11.14 -0.68
N SER A 70 -9.78 -10.42 -0.18
CA SER A 70 -11.08 -10.98 0.18
C SER A 70 -11.75 -11.69 -1.00
N TRP A 71 -11.69 -11.09 -2.19
CA TRP A 71 -12.18 -11.71 -3.43
C TRP A 71 -11.42 -12.99 -3.78
N LEU A 72 -10.08 -12.99 -3.69
CA LEU A 72 -9.26 -14.17 -3.95
C LEU A 72 -9.42 -15.25 -2.88
N ASN A 73 -9.91 -14.92 -1.69
CA ASN A 73 -10.25 -15.89 -0.65
C ASN A 73 -11.62 -16.56 -0.86
N ASN A 74 -12.41 -16.12 -1.84
CA ASN A 74 -13.67 -16.78 -2.17
C ASN A 74 -13.41 -18.14 -2.86
N PRO A 75 -13.83 -19.28 -2.27
CA PRO A 75 -13.56 -20.61 -2.83
C PRO A 75 -14.18 -20.84 -4.21
N LEU A 76 -15.32 -20.22 -4.49
CA LEU A 76 -15.97 -20.34 -5.80
C LEU A 76 -15.14 -19.65 -6.89
N VAL A 77 -14.62 -18.47 -6.58
CA VAL A 77 -13.78 -17.69 -7.49
C VAL A 77 -12.50 -18.47 -7.80
N THR A 78 -11.81 -18.95 -6.78
CA THR A 78 -10.55 -19.71 -6.95
C THR A 78 -10.74 -21.07 -7.60
N ALA A 79 -11.86 -21.76 -7.35
CA ALA A 79 -12.14 -23.05 -7.98
C ALA A 79 -12.47 -22.94 -9.47
N VAL A 80 -13.05 -21.82 -9.92
CA VAL A 80 -13.50 -21.61 -11.31
C VAL A 80 -12.44 -20.90 -12.16
N MET A 81 -11.56 -20.10 -11.57
CA MET A 81 -10.49 -19.41 -12.31
C MET A 81 -9.56 -20.41 -13.03
N PRO A 82 -9.38 -20.30 -14.35
CA PRO A 82 -8.48 -21.18 -15.08
C PRO A 82 -7.01 -20.84 -14.80
N LEU A 83 -6.13 -21.83 -14.99
CA LEU A 83 -4.70 -21.72 -14.65
C LEU A 83 -3.99 -20.57 -15.38
N ASP A 84 -4.35 -20.29 -16.63
CA ASP A 84 -3.77 -19.19 -17.40
C ASP A 84 -4.16 -17.82 -16.81
N MET A 85 -5.39 -17.68 -16.32
CA MET A 85 -5.84 -16.48 -15.60
C MET A 85 -5.06 -16.29 -14.29
N LEU A 86 -4.85 -17.36 -13.53
CA LEU A 86 -4.04 -17.33 -12.31
C LEU A 86 -2.58 -16.94 -12.58
N LYS A 87 -1.97 -17.48 -13.63
CA LYS A 87 -0.60 -17.13 -14.04
C LYS A 87 -0.46 -15.67 -14.43
N ARG A 88 -1.42 -15.13 -15.20
CA ARG A 88 -1.44 -13.71 -15.53
C ARG A 88 -1.60 -12.85 -14.28
N LEU A 89 -2.54 -13.21 -13.40
CA LEU A 89 -2.79 -12.50 -12.15
C LEU A 89 -1.54 -12.46 -11.26
N GLU A 90 -0.90 -13.60 -11.05
CA GLU A 90 0.34 -13.68 -10.25
C GLU A 90 1.44 -12.79 -10.83
N SER A 91 1.65 -12.82 -12.15
CA SER A 91 2.68 -11.98 -12.78
C SER A 91 2.40 -10.49 -12.58
N MET A 92 1.15 -10.06 -12.79
CA MET A 92 0.76 -8.66 -12.59
C MET A 92 0.94 -8.23 -11.13
N LEU A 93 0.50 -9.06 -10.18
CA LEU A 93 0.67 -8.77 -8.75
C LEU A 93 2.13 -8.71 -8.34
N ARG A 94 2.97 -9.62 -8.85
CA ARG A 94 4.41 -9.60 -8.60
C ARG A 94 5.06 -8.32 -9.11
N GLU A 95 4.70 -7.86 -10.31
CA GLU A 95 5.21 -6.59 -10.85
C GLU A 95 4.83 -5.39 -9.97
N VAL A 96 3.57 -5.32 -9.51
CA VAL A 96 3.12 -4.28 -8.58
C VAL A 96 3.87 -4.34 -7.26
N ALA A 97 4.03 -5.55 -6.68
CA ALA A 97 4.75 -5.74 -5.43
C ALA A 97 6.22 -5.29 -5.54
N VAL A 98 6.91 -5.67 -6.63
CA VAL A 98 8.30 -5.24 -6.88
C VAL A 98 8.38 -3.72 -6.98
N LYS A 99 7.50 -3.08 -7.76
CA LYS A 99 7.46 -1.61 -7.89
C LYS A 99 7.22 -0.93 -6.55
N PHE A 100 6.29 -1.44 -5.75
CA PHE A 100 5.97 -0.86 -4.45
C PHE A 100 7.14 -0.97 -3.46
N ILE A 101 7.81 -2.12 -3.42
CA ILE A 101 9.01 -2.32 -2.60
C ILE A 101 10.16 -1.42 -3.08
N GLN A 102 10.29 -1.22 -4.39
CA GLN A 102 11.31 -0.31 -4.94
C GLN A 102 11.10 1.14 -4.48
N VAL A 103 9.84 1.61 -4.45
CA VAL A 103 9.50 2.94 -3.91
C VAL A 103 9.95 3.10 -2.46
N ASP A 104 9.74 2.07 -1.62
CA ASP A 104 10.18 2.08 -0.22
C ASP A 104 11.72 2.11 -0.10
N ILE A 105 12.41 1.28 -0.90
CA ILE A 105 13.87 1.24 -0.95
C ILE A 105 14.45 2.60 -1.35
N ASP A 106 13.92 3.19 -2.42
CA ASP A 106 14.40 4.47 -2.97
C ASP A 106 14.21 5.58 -1.95
N HIS A 107 12.99 5.75 -1.43
CA HIS A 107 12.69 6.79 -0.45
C HIS A 107 13.50 6.64 0.85
N THR A 108 13.60 5.41 1.38
CA THR A 108 14.37 5.14 2.60
C THR A 108 15.86 5.40 2.38
N SER A 109 16.39 5.06 1.21
CA SER A 109 17.79 5.31 0.86
C SER A 109 18.08 6.80 0.70
N GLU A 110 17.21 7.54 0.02
CA GLU A 110 17.31 9.01 -0.08
C GLU A 110 17.28 9.67 1.30
N TYR A 111 16.39 9.22 2.18
CA TYR A 111 16.30 9.76 3.54
C TYR A 111 17.57 9.44 4.36
N ARG A 112 18.09 8.22 4.26
CA ARG A 112 19.38 7.85 4.87
C ARG A 112 20.50 8.77 4.39
N ASP A 113 20.58 9.04 3.09
CA ASP A 113 21.64 9.88 2.51
C ASP A 113 21.51 11.34 2.95
N LEU A 114 20.29 11.84 3.11
CA LEU A 114 20.02 13.15 3.73
C LEU A 114 20.55 13.20 5.17
N LEU A 115 20.30 12.18 5.98
CA LEU A 115 20.82 12.11 7.35
C LEU A 115 22.35 12.01 7.38
N ALA A 116 22.95 11.22 6.48
CA ALA A 116 24.39 11.10 6.36
C ALA A 116 25.05 12.44 6.01
N LYS A 117 24.40 13.24 5.15
CA LYS A 117 24.83 14.61 4.85
C LYS A 117 24.85 15.49 6.11
N TYR A 118 23.77 15.49 6.90
CA TYR A 118 23.74 16.25 8.15
C TYR A 118 24.83 15.84 9.14
N ALA A 119 25.06 14.52 9.28
CA ALA A 119 26.12 14.01 10.14
C ALA A 119 27.51 14.46 9.67
N LYS A 120 27.78 14.41 8.36
CA LYS A 120 29.05 14.86 7.76
C LYS A 120 29.27 16.37 7.93
N GLU A 121 28.21 17.16 7.79
CA GLU A 121 28.28 18.63 7.92
C GLU A 121 28.29 19.10 9.39
N GLY A 122 28.01 18.21 10.34
CA GLY A 122 27.89 18.53 11.76
C GLY A 122 26.73 19.50 12.05
N LYS A 123 25.71 19.55 11.18
CA LYS A 123 24.57 20.46 11.25
C LYS A 123 23.28 19.72 10.94
N VAL A 124 22.26 19.94 11.76
CA VAL A 124 20.91 19.38 11.58
C VAL A 124 19.87 20.50 11.57
N PRO A 125 18.68 20.28 10.96
CA PRO A 125 17.56 21.19 11.09
C PRO A 125 17.14 21.38 12.55
N GLU A 126 16.77 22.60 12.95
CA GLU A 126 16.37 22.93 14.32
C GLU A 126 15.24 22.04 14.86
N VAL A 127 14.25 21.73 14.01
CA VAL A 127 13.14 20.83 14.35
C VAL A 127 13.61 19.45 14.81
N MET A 128 14.71 18.92 14.25
CA MET A 128 15.27 17.64 14.65
C MET A 128 15.89 17.73 16.05
N THR A 129 16.61 18.82 16.34
CA THR A 129 17.17 19.09 17.66
C THR A 129 16.07 19.17 18.72
N LEU A 130 15.02 19.95 18.46
CA LEU A 130 13.88 20.11 19.37
C LEU A 130 13.19 18.77 19.64
N TYR A 131 12.96 17.96 18.60
CA TYR A 131 12.34 16.64 18.73
C TYR A 131 13.18 15.68 19.60
N ILE A 132 14.49 15.60 19.34
CA ILE A 132 15.39 14.71 20.08
C ILE A 132 15.49 15.14 21.54
N MET A 133 15.57 16.44 21.82
CA MET A 133 15.62 16.96 23.20
C MET A 133 14.33 16.66 23.96
N GLN A 134 13.17 16.80 23.31
CA GLN A 134 11.87 16.49 23.92
C GLN A 134 11.71 14.99 24.23
N ARG A 135 12.19 14.09 23.34
CA ARG A 135 12.22 12.64 23.61
C ARG A 135 13.25 12.27 24.68
N GLY A 136 14.41 12.92 24.69
CA GLY A 136 15.46 12.71 25.70
C GLY A 136 14.99 13.06 27.12
N GLN A 137 14.10 14.04 27.27
CA GLN A 137 13.47 14.37 28.55
C GLN A 137 12.40 13.36 28.99
N GLN A 138 11.75 12.65 28.06
CA GLN A 138 10.75 11.61 28.39
C GLN A 138 11.39 10.24 28.69
N GLY A 139 12.61 9.97 28.22
CA GLY A 139 13.33 8.70 28.41
C GLY A 139 14.25 8.60 29.63
N GLY A 140 14.22 9.60 30.54
CA GLY A 140 15.08 9.67 31.72
C GLY A 140 14.64 8.82 32.93
N GLY A 141 13.61 7.98 32.78
CA GLY A 141 13.10 7.09 33.82
C GLY A 141 13.15 5.63 33.40
N GLU A 142 14.18 4.93 33.87
CA GLU A 142 14.27 3.46 34.06
C GLU A 142 14.25 2.52 32.84
N GLY A 143 15.28 1.66 32.75
CA GLY A 143 15.14 0.34 32.12
C GLY A 143 16.21 -0.04 31.11
N GLY A 144 17.44 -0.34 31.57
CA GLY A 144 18.42 -1.05 30.77
C GLY A 144 17.93 -2.48 30.43
N GLY A 145 17.96 -2.84 29.15
CA GLY A 145 17.59 -4.17 28.70
C GLY A 145 17.97 -4.42 27.24
N ARG A 146 19.02 -5.23 27.04
CA ARG A 146 19.49 -5.79 25.76
C ARG A 146 18.35 -6.22 24.84
N ARG A 147 18.40 -5.85 23.55
CA ARG A 147 17.99 -6.73 22.43
C ARG A 147 18.86 -6.49 21.19
N ARG A 148 19.44 -7.59 20.73
CA ARG A 148 20.29 -7.76 19.55
C ARG A 148 19.43 -8.48 18.51
N GLY A 149 19.27 -7.90 17.34
CA GLY A 149 18.54 -8.48 16.21
C GLY A 149 18.21 -7.37 15.24
N GLY A 150 18.55 -7.52 13.96
CA GLY A 150 18.37 -6.51 12.90
C GLY A 150 16.90 -6.19 12.65
N GLU A 151 16.30 -5.42 13.53
CA GLU A 151 14.97 -4.85 13.36
C GLU A 151 15.09 -3.67 12.40
N THR A 152 14.39 -3.74 11.27
CA THR A 152 13.95 -2.54 10.55
C THR A 152 13.42 -1.53 11.56
N PRO A 153 13.83 -0.25 11.51
CA PRO A 153 13.41 0.74 12.50
C PRO A 153 11.89 0.75 12.61
N ARG A 154 11.36 0.34 13.77
CA ARG A 154 9.94 0.53 14.06
C ARG A 154 9.74 2.02 14.34
N PHE A 155 9.21 2.74 13.36
CA PHE A 155 8.67 4.08 13.57
C PHE A 155 7.24 4.01 14.10
N PHE A 156 7.01 3.26 15.19
CA PHE A 156 5.82 3.34 16.05
C PHE A 156 6.20 2.93 17.47
#